data_AF-A0AA38G4Q1-F1
#
_entry.id   AF-A0AA38G4Q1-F1
#
_cell.length_a   1.000
_cell.length_b   1.000
_cell.length_c   1.000
_cell.angle_alpha   90.00
_cell.angle_beta   90.00
_cell.angle_gamma   90.00
#
_symmetry.space_group_name_H-M   'P 1'
#
loop_
_entity.id
_entity.type
_entity.pdbx_description
1 polymer ?
#
loop_
_entity_poly.entity_id
_entity_poly.type
_entity_poly.pdbx_seq_one_letter_code
_entity_poly.pdbx_strand_id
1 'polypeptide(L)'
;MNGDPVQKVIENQVLTVAKAVEEKLDEEISRLDLDRLDEDDLEQLRERRLQEMRKMAAKRQHWLSLGHGEYQEIPSEKEFFAVVKASERVVCHFYRENWPCKVMDKHMNLLAKQHLETR
;
A
#
# COMPACT_ATOMS: atom_id res chain seq x y z
N MET A 1 26.62 48.73 -35.89
CA MET A 1 27.50 48.14 -34.85
C MET A 1 26.89 48.45 -33.49
N ASN A 2 27.13 47.57 -32.52
CA ASN A 2 26.74 47.63 -31.11
C ASN A 2 25.34 47.10 -30.79
N GLY A 3 25.23 45.77 -30.73
CA GLY A 3 24.21 45.14 -29.89
C GLY A 3 24.44 45.58 -28.43
N ASP A 4 23.36 46.05 -27.81
CA ASP A 4 23.35 46.69 -26.50
C ASP A 4 24.04 45.80 -25.45
N PRO A 5 25.04 46.29 -24.68
CA PRO A 5 25.71 45.50 -23.64
C PRO A 5 24.73 44.86 -22.65
N VAL A 6 23.56 45.46 -22.44
CA VAL A 6 22.48 44.91 -21.60
C VAL A 6 21.90 43.62 -22.20
N GLN A 7 21.74 43.56 -23.53
CA GLN A 7 21.15 42.42 -24.21
C GLN A 7 22.06 41.18 -24.16
N LYS A 8 23.38 41.38 -24.30
CA LYS A 8 24.37 40.30 -24.13
C LYS A 8 24.43 39.75 -22.70
N VAL A 9 24.24 40.60 -21.69
CA VAL A 9 24.24 40.18 -20.29
C VAL A 9 23.00 39.35 -19.98
N ILE A 10 21.82 39.77 -20.46
CA ILE A 10 20.57 39.01 -20.30
C ILE A 10 20.67 37.66 -21.01
N GLU A 11 21.19 37.63 -22.24
CA GLU A 11 21.38 36.39 -23.01
C GLU A 11 22.29 35.39 -22.28
N ASN A 12 23.41 35.85 -21.71
CA ASN A 12 24.31 35.01 -20.92
C ASN A 12 23.67 34.50 -19.62
N GLN A 13 22.85 35.33 -18.95
CA GLN A 13 22.15 34.92 -17.73
C GLN A 13 21.08 33.86 -18.05
N VAL A 14 20.28 34.08 -19.10
CA VAL A 14 19.29 33.10 -19.56
C VAL A 14 19.94 31.79 -19.96
N LEU A 15 21.08 31.85 -20.67
CA LEU A 15 21.85 30.65 -21.04
C LEU A 15 22.38 29.89 -19.81
N THR A 16 22.79 30.61 -18.76
CA THR A 16 23.28 30.01 -17.52
C THR A 16 22.16 29.33 -16.74
N VAL A 17 20.98 29.97 -16.66
CA VAL A 17 19.81 29.37 -16.01
C VAL A 17 19.32 28.16 -16.80
N ALA A 18 19.26 28.23 -18.13
CA ALA A 18 18.87 27.11 -18.97
C ALA A 18 19.79 25.90 -18.76
N LYS A 19 21.11 26.11 -18.71
CA LYS A 19 22.11 25.06 -18.43
C LYS A 19 21.93 24.44 -17.04
N ALA A 20 21.73 25.26 -16.01
CA ALA A 20 21.51 24.74 -14.65
C ALA A 20 20.22 23.93 -14.52
N VAL A 21 19.18 24.29 -15.30
CA VAL A 21 17.93 23.53 -15.39
C VAL A 21 18.14 22.23 -16.17
N GLU A 22 18.87 22.26 -17.29
CA GLU A 22 19.26 21.05 -18.05
C GLU A 22 20.07 20.07 -17.17
N GLU A 23 21.12 20.53 -16.49
CA GLU A 23 21.94 19.70 -15.61
C GLU A 23 21.11 19.04 -14.50
N LYS A 24 20.18 19.80 -13.91
CA LYS A 24 19.29 19.25 -12.88
C LYS A 24 18.31 18.22 -13.45
N LEU A 25 17.84 18.42 -14.68
CA LEU A 25 16.94 17.49 -15.35
C LEU A 25 17.68 16.21 -15.76
N ASP A 26 18.92 16.34 -16.27
CA ASP A 26 19.81 15.22 -16.58
C ASP A 26 20.17 14.40 -15.34
N GLU A 27 20.38 15.05 -14.18
CA GLU A 27 20.58 14.36 -12.91
C GLU A 27 19.34 13.57 -12.47
N GLU A 28 18.13 14.13 -12.63
CA GLU A 28 16.89 13.43 -12.33
C GLU A 28 16.64 12.27 -13.30
N ILE A 29 16.92 12.45 -14.60
CA ILE A 29 16.85 11.39 -15.61
C ILE A 29 17.84 10.28 -15.28
N SER A 30 19.10 10.60 -14.94
CA SER A 30 20.11 9.60 -14.61
C SER A 30 19.82 8.81 -13.34
N ARG A 31 19.04 9.38 -12.40
CA ARG A 31 18.53 8.65 -11.22
C ARG A 31 17.38 7.71 -11.57
N LEU A 32 16.65 7.99 -12.65
CA LEU A 32 15.49 7.22 -13.10
C LEU A 32 15.85 6.22 -14.21
N ASP A 33 17.06 6.27 -14.76
CA ASP A 33 17.56 5.34 -15.78
C ASP A 33 17.60 3.91 -15.23
N LEU A 34 16.60 3.14 -15.64
CA LEU A 34 16.45 1.70 -15.40
C LEU A 34 17.63 0.88 -15.95
N ASP A 35 18.39 1.44 -16.90
CA ASP A 35 19.58 0.81 -17.49
C ASP A 35 20.81 0.83 -16.55
N ARG A 36 20.75 1.55 -15.43
CA ARG A 36 21.76 1.51 -14.35
C ARG A 36 21.37 0.62 -13.16
N LEU A 37 20.18 0.03 -13.16
CA LEU A 37 19.89 -1.09 -12.26
C LEU A 37 20.78 -2.24 -12.71
N ASP A 38 21.78 -2.57 -11.91
CA ASP A 38 22.60 -3.74 -12.19
C ASP A 38 21.74 -5.02 -12.04
N GLU A 39 22.26 -6.12 -12.57
CA GLU A 39 21.60 -7.43 -12.48
C GLU A 39 21.35 -7.82 -11.01
N ASP A 40 22.21 -7.34 -10.09
CA ASP A 40 22.11 -7.54 -8.65
C ASP A 40 20.93 -6.77 -8.03
N ASP A 41 20.65 -5.54 -8.45
CA ASP A 41 19.51 -4.73 -7.99
C ASP A 41 18.17 -5.34 -8.45
N LEU A 42 18.13 -5.86 -9.68
CA LEU A 42 16.97 -6.58 -10.21
C LEU A 42 16.71 -7.88 -9.45
N GLU A 43 17.77 -8.64 -9.13
CA GLU A 43 17.64 -9.87 -8.33
C GLU A 43 17.22 -9.57 -6.88
N GLN A 44 17.78 -8.51 -6.26
CA GLN A 44 17.34 -8.05 -4.93
C GLN A 44 15.86 -7.64 -4.92
N LEU A 45 15.39 -6.91 -5.95
CA LEU A 45 13.98 -6.54 -6.08
C LEU A 45 13.09 -7.78 -6.22
N ARG A 46 13.53 -8.77 -7.01
CA ARG A 46 12.82 -10.04 -7.17
C ARG A 46 12.74 -10.81 -5.86
N GLU A 47 13.84 -10.92 -5.13
CA GLU A 47 13.88 -11.59 -3.84
C GLU A 47 12.95 -10.90 -2.84
N ARG A 48 13.00 -9.57 -2.75
CA ARG A 48 12.11 -8.80 -1.88
C ARG A 48 10.64 -9.08 -2.19
N ARG A 49 10.23 -9.04 -3.46
CA ARG A 49 8.85 -9.34 -3.87
C ARG A 49 8.46 -10.77 -3.52
N LEU A 50 9.35 -11.74 -3.73
CA LEU A 50 9.10 -13.14 -3.38
C LEU A 50 8.91 -13.31 -1.87
N GLN A 51 9.75 -12.65 -1.06
CA GLN A 51 9.63 -12.67 0.39
C GLN A 51 8.32 -12.01 0.87
N GLU A 52 7.93 -10.88 0.29
CA GLU A 52 6.65 -10.21 0.57
C GLU A 52 5.46 -11.11 0.22
N MET A 53 5.47 -11.77 -0.94
CA MET A 53 4.44 -12.73 -1.34
C MET A 53 4.36 -13.92 -0.37
N ARG A 54 5.50 -14.50 0.03
CA ARG A 54 5.55 -15.59 1.00
C ARG A 54 4.99 -15.17 2.36
N LYS A 55 5.35 -13.98 2.84
CA LYS A 55 4.82 -13.41 4.09
C LYS A 55 3.31 -13.23 4.01
N MET A 56 2.79 -12.70 2.90
CA MET A 56 1.35 -12.53 2.70
C MET A 56 0.60 -13.85 2.63
N ALA A 57 1.15 -14.87 1.96
CA ALA A 57 0.57 -16.21 1.91
C ALA A 57 0.51 -16.85 3.31
N ALA A 58 1.59 -16.74 4.10
CA ALA A 58 1.63 -17.24 5.46
C ALA A 58 0.62 -16.52 6.38
N LYS A 59 0.51 -15.18 6.29
CA LYS A 59 -0.52 -14.42 7.00
C LYS A 59 -1.93 -14.87 6.63
N ARG A 60 -2.20 -15.02 5.33
CA ARG A 60 -3.50 -15.49 4.84
C ARG A 60 -3.86 -16.87 5.40
N GLN A 61 -2.91 -17.81 5.40
CA GLN A 61 -3.12 -19.14 5.98
C GLN A 61 -3.37 -19.06 7.49
N HIS A 62 -2.63 -18.21 8.20
CA HIS A 62 -2.83 -18.00 9.63
C HIS A 62 -4.24 -17.44 9.93
N TRP A 63 -4.68 -16.41 9.21
CA TRP A 63 -6.03 -15.87 9.36
C TRP A 63 -7.13 -16.91 9.11
N LEU A 64 -6.99 -17.71 8.06
CA LEU A 64 -7.92 -18.83 7.80
C LEU A 64 -7.92 -19.85 8.95
N SER A 65 -6.76 -20.17 9.53
CA SER A 65 -6.67 -21.08 10.68
C SER A 65 -7.36 -20.54 11.95
N LEU A 66 -7.49 -19.21 12.04
CA LEU A 66 -8.20 -18.53 13.12
C LEU A 66 -9.70 -18.32 12.82
N GLY A 67 -10.19 -18.79 11.67
CA GLY A 67 -11.59 -18.64 11.26
C GLY A 67 -11.94 -17.24 10.73
N HIS A 68 -10.97 -16.49 10.20
CA HIS A 68 -11.26 -15.26 9.46
C HIS A 68 -11.89 -15.60 8.10
N GLY A 69 -12.65 -14.68 7.53
CA GLY A 69 -13.34 -14.89 6.25
C GLY A 69 -14.81 -15.25 6.36
N GLU A 70 -15.30 -15.43 7.58
CA GLU A 70 -16.67 -15.84 7.87
C GLU A 70 -17.31 -14.92 8.90
N TYR A 71 -18.62 -14.71 8.74
CA TYR A 71 -19.43 -14.03 9.75
C TYR A 71 -20.08 -15.09 10.64
N GLN A 72 -19.73 -15.09 11.93
CA GLN A 72 -20.18 -16.09 12.92
C GLN A 72 -20.82 -15.42 14.13
N GLU A 73 -21.89 -16.01 14.64
CA GLU A 73 -22.49 -15.64 15.92
C GLU A 73 -21.70 -16.27 17.08
N ILE A 74 -21.33 -15.45 18.08
CA ILE A 74 -20.61 -15.88 19.28
C ILE A 74 -21.51 -15.63 20.49
N PRO A 75 -22.15 -16.68 21.05
CA PRO A 75 -23.13 -16.52 22.13
C PRO A 75 -22.49 -16.29 23.50
N SER A 76 -21.22 -16.63 23.69
CA SER A 76 -20.55 -16.54 25.00
C SER A 76 -19.48 -15.44 25.05
N GLU A 77 -19.47 -14.69 26.16
CA GLU A 77 -18.47 -13.65 26.42
C GLU A 77 -17.04 -14.22 26.47
N LYS A 78 -16.88 -15.44 26.98
CA LYS A 78 -15.59 -16.13 27.06
C LYS A 78 -15.01 -16.40 25.66
N GLU A 79 -15.83 -16.92 24.74
CA GLU A 79 -15.41 -17.16 23.36
C GLU A 79 -15.13 -15.85 22.64
N PHE A 80 -15.96 -14.83 22.86
CA PHE A 80 -15.74 -13.49 22.30
C PHE A 80 -14.35 -12.95 22.64
N PHE A 81 -13.95 -13.00 23.92
CA PHE A 81 -12.62 -12.55 24.32
C PHE A 81 -11.49 -13.45 23.81
N ALA A 82 -11.73 -14.74 23.65
CA ALA A 82 -10.74 -15.63 23.03
C ALA A 82 -10.49 -15.25 21.57
N VAL A 83 -11.55 -14.92 20.81
CA VAL A 83 -11.47 -14.44 19.43
C VAL A 83 -10.73 -13.11 19.34
N VAL A 84 -11.13 -12.13 20.15
CA VAL A 84 -10.53 -10.78 20.13
C VAL A 84 -9.04 -10.81 20.50
N LYS A 85 -8.64 -11.70 21.41
CA LYS A 85 -7.21 -11.85 21.78
C LYS A 85 -6.38 -12.56 20.73
N ALA A 86 -7.00 -13.40 19.90
CA ALA A 86 -6.30 -14.16 18.87
C ALA A 86 -6.16 -13.41 17.54
N SER A 87 -6.93 -12.34 17.34
CA SER A 87 -6.98 -11.58 16.08
C SER A 87 -6.48 -10.15 16.26
N GLU A 88 -5.73 -9.65 15.28
CA GLU A 88 -5.25 -8.25 15.27
C GLU A 88 -6.40 -7.24 15.09
N ARG A 89 -7.38 -7.59 14.25
CA ARG A 89 -8.52 -6.75 13.90
C ARG A 89 -9.79 -7.56 14.02
N VAL A 90 -10.78 -6.98 14.69
CA VAL A 90 -12.09 -7.59 14.85
C VAL A 90 -13.19 -6.56 14.61
N VAL A 91 -14.23 -6.94 13.87
CA VAL A 91 -15.46 -6.18 13.69
C VAL A 91 -16.62 -6.95 14.29
N CYS A 92 -17.26 -6.37 15.32
CA CYS A 92 -18.36 -7.02 16.02
C CYS A 92 -19.67 -6.27 15.82
N HIS A 93 -20.71 -7.00 15.44
CA HIS A 93 -22.07 -6.49 15.38
C HIS A 93 -22.83 -6.94 16.65
N PHE A 94 -22.97 -6.04 17.62
CA PHE A 94 -23.89 -6.24 18.74
C PHE A 94 -25.30 -5.91 18.30
N TYR A 95 -26.21 -6.87 18.38
CA TYR A 95 -27.52 -6.74 17.76
C TYR A 95 -28.67 -7.16 18.69
N ARG A 96 -29.88 -6.85 18.23
CA ARG A 96 -31.13 -7.41 18.73
C ARG A 96 -31.91 -7.93 17.53
N GLU A 97 -32.88 -8.81 17.77
CA GLU A 97 -33.69 -9.33 16.68
C GLU A 97 -34.61 -8.24 16.11
N ASN A 98 -34.15 -7.57 15.05
CA ASN A 98 -34.90 -6.55 14.32
C ASN A 98 -34.50 -6.54 12.83
N TRP A 99 -35.29 -5.86 12.00
CA TRP A 99 -35.06 -5.82 10.55
C TRP A 99 -33.75 -5.13 10.15
N PRO A 100 -33.36 -3.97 10.72
CA PRO A 100 -32.07 -3.34 10.41
C PRO A 100 -30.85 -4.22 10.67
N CYS A 101 -30.84 -4.99 11.76
CA CYS A 101 -29.75 -5.91 12.07
C CYS A 101 -29.66 -7.03 11.04
N LYS A 102 -30.79 -7.58 10.56
CA LYS A 102 -30.79 -8.58 9.48
C LYS A 102 -30.16 -8.06 8.19
N VAL A 103 -30.31 -6.76 7.89
CA VAL A 103 -29.63 -6.12 6.76
C VAL A 103 -28.13 -6.05 7.01
N MET A 104 -27.71 -5.64 8.21
CA MET A 104 -26.30 -5.60 8.59
C MET A 104 -25.64 -6.98 8.48
N ASP A 105 -26.29 -8.03 9.00
CA ASP A 105 -25.76 -9.40 8.98
C ASP A 105 -25.52 -9.90 7.53
N LYS A 106 -26.43 -9.56 6.61
CA LYS A 106 -26.26 -9.83 5.18
C LYS A 106 -24.98 -9.19 4.63
N HIS A 107 -24.75 -7.91 4.92
CA HIS A 107 -23.57 -7.20 4.42
C HIS A 107 -22.28 -7.66 5.10
N MET A 108 -22.32 -7.96 6.40
CA MET A 108 -21.18 -8.52 7.15
C MET A 108 -20.74 -9.86 6.54
N ASN A 109 -21.68 -10.75 6.22
CA ASN A 109 -21.36 -12.05 5.59
C ASN A 109 -20.74 -11.90 4.19
N LEU A 110 -21.14 -10.90 3.41
CA LEU A 110 -20.52 -10.61 2.11
C LEU A 110 -19.10 -10.06 2.27
N LEU A 111 -18.90 -9.13 3.21
CA LEU A 111 -17.62 -8.46 3.43
C LEU A 111 -16.58 -9.37 4.09
N ALA A 112 -16.98 -10.23 5.03
CA ALA A 112 -16.07 -11.13 5.73
C ALA A 112 -15.21 -11.95 4.73
N LYS A 113 -15.82 -12.44 3.64
CA LYS A 113 -15.15 -13.23 2.60
C LYS A 113 -14.09 -12.43 1.82
N GLN A 114 -14.20 -11.11 1.79
CA GLN A 114 -13.31 -10.21 1.06
C GLN A 114 -12.16 -9.71 1.93
N HIS A 115 -12.35 -9.69 3.26
CA HIS A 115 -11.43 -9.10 4.22
C HIS A 115 -10.88 -10.15 5.19
N LEU A 116 -9.97 -11.01 4.72
CA LEU A 116 -9.33 -12.02 5.56
C LEU A 116 -8.40 -11.45 6.62
N GLU A 117 -7.98 -10.20 6.49
CA GLU A 117 -7.18 -9.50 7.49
C GLU A 117 -7.95 -9.12 8.76
N THR A 118 -9.27 -9.32 8.76
CA THR A 118 -10.18 -8.93 9.85
C THR A 118 -11.13 -10.08 10.17
N ARG A 119 -11.40 -10.27 11.46
CA ARG A 119 -12.38 -11.24 11.95
C ARG A 119 -13.67 -10.60 12.41
#